data_AF-A0AAV4AJ17-F1
#
_entry.id   AF-A0AAV4AJ17-F1
#
_cell.length_a   1.000
_cell.length_b   1.000
_cell.length_c   1.000
_cell.angle_alpha   90.00
_cell.angle_beta   90.00
_cell.angle_gamma   90.00
#
_symmetry.space_group_name_H-M   'P 1'
#
loop_
_entity.id
_entity.type
_entity.pdbx_description
1 polymer ?
#
loop_
_entity_poly.entity_id
_entity_poly.type
_entity_poly.pdbx_seq_one_letter_code
_entity_poly.pdbx_strand_id
1 'polypeptide(L)'
;MGDDITKTNPRYVIMSHDGPKRQILCDTHTDGGGWIVFQRRATGDVDFYRDWMSYREGFGSLTGDFWMGNEALYNLTDKDPYELRIDIRINSGQEVFARYSDFRIESESNK
;
A
#
# COMPACT_ATOMS: atom_id res chain seq x y z
N MET A 1 19.13 3.74 -7.12
CA MET A 1 18.20 4.56 -7.92
C MET A 1 16.85 3.93 -7.68
N GLY A 2 16.07 4.43 -6.72
CA GLY A 2 14.74 3.89 -6.45
C GLY A 2 13.82 4.31 -7.59
N ASP A 3 13.38 3.33 -8.37
CA ASP A 3 12.44 3.57 -9.44
C ASP A 3 11.12 3.99 -8.82
N ASP A 4 10.80 5.26 -9.02
CA ASP A 4 9.51 5.81 -8.65
C ASP A 4 8.43 5.07 -9.45
N ILE A 5 7.50 4.43 -8.75
CA ILE A 5 6.38 3.66 -9.32
C ILE A 5 5.53 4.55 -10.27
N THR A 6 5.64 5.88 -10.19
CA THR A 6 5.03 6.81 -11.17
C THR A 6 5.91 7.26 -12.32
N LYS A 7 7.23 7.06 -12.26
CA LYS A 7 8.12 7.33 -13.42
C LYS A 7 8.07 6.19 -14.43
N THR A 8 7.73 4.98 -14.00
CA THR A 8 7.40 3.85 -14.86
C THR A 8 5.89 3.72 -14.97
N ASN A 9 5.33 3.34 -16.12
CA ASN A 9 3.88 3.14 -16.29
C ASN A 9 3.31 2.28 -15.14
N PRO A 10 2.51 2.85 -14.22
CA PRO A 10 2.03 2.13 -13.05
C PRO A 10 1.14 0.98 -13.51
N ARG A 11 1.32 -0.20 -12.91
CA ARG A 11 0.48 -1.37 -13.19
C ARG A 11 -0.60 -1.48 -12.15
N TYR A 12 -1.84 -1.36 -12.60
CA TYR A 12 -3.02 -1.62 -11.81
C TYR A 12 -3.51 -3.04 -12.06
N VAL A 13 -3.76 -3.78 -10.99
CA VAL A 13 -4.32 -5.13 -11.07
C VAL A 13 -5.63 -5.15 -10.28
N ILE A 14 -6.60 -5.93 -10.74
CA ILE A 14 -7.83 -6.16 -9.98
C ILE A 14 -7.60 -7.39 -9.11
N MET A 15 -7.56 -7.20 -7.79
CA MET A 15 -7.62 -8.31 -6.85
C MET A 15 -9.06 -8.68 -6.57
N SER A 16 -9.33 -9.98 -6.57
CA SER A 16 -10.59 -10.58 -6.14
C SER A 16 -10.22 -11.64 -5.11
N HIS A 17 -10.17 -11.24 -3.84
CA HIS A 17 -9.87 -12.15 -2.74
C HIS A 17 -10.98 -12.03 -1.70
N ASP A 18 -11.78 -13.10 -1.54
CA ASP A 18 -12.96 -13.23 -0.66
C ASP A 18 -13.65 -11.89 -0.30
N GLY A 19 -14.13 -11.20 -1.33
CA GLY A 19 -14.68 -9.87 -1.21
C GLY A 19 -14.89 -9.20 -2.57
N PRO A 20 -15.40 -7.95 -2.58
CA PRO A 20 -15.61 -7.20 -3.81
C PRO A 20 -14.28 -6.95 -4.52
N LYS A 21 -14.31 -7.05 -5.86
CA LYS A 21 -13.16 -6.75 -6.72
C LYS A 21 -12.64 -5.35 -6.44
N ARG A 22 -11.33 -5.22 -6.18
CA ARG A 22 -10.66 -3.95 -5.90
C ARG A 22 -9.46 -3.77 -6.81
N GLN A 23 -9.29 -2.57 -7.34
CA GLN A 23 -8.05 -2.19 -8.02
C GLN A 23 -6.96 -1.96 -6.98
N ILE A 24 -5.76 -2.46 -7.26
CA ILE A 24 -4.56 -2.24 -6.47
C ILE A 24 -3.45 -1.66 -7.34
N LEU A 25 -2.49 -1.02 -6.69
CA LEU A 25 -1.25 -0.59 -7.32
C LEU A 25 -0.17 -1.66 -7.06
N CYS A 26 0.49 -2.12 -8.11
CA CYS A 26 1.62 -3.04 -8.03
C CYS A 26 2.94 -2.33 -8.37
N ASP A 27 3.96 -2.52 -7.55
CA ASP A 27 5.34 -2.21 -7.93
C ASP A 27 5.98 -3.45 -8.57
N THR A 28 6.39 -3.31 -9.82
CA THR A 28 6.99 -4.37 -10.62
C THR A 28 8.50 -4.21 -10.82
N HIS A 29 9.13 -3.23 -10.18
CA HIS A 29 10.54 -2.90 -10.41
C HIS A 29 11.38 -2.96 -9.13
N THR A 30 10.88 -2.38 -8.03
CA THR A 30 11.64 -2.31 -6.78
C THR A 30 11.96 -3.70 -6.27
N ASP A 31 13.25 -3.99 -6.05
CA ASP A 31 13.71 -5.25 -5.46
C ASP A 31 13.22 -6.51 -6.21
N GLY A 32 13.14 -6.43 -7.55
CA GLY A 32 12.63 -7.52 -8.39
C GLY A 32 11.12 -7.49 -8.62
N GLY A 33 10.40 -6.54 -8.01
CA GLY A 33 8.97 -6.36 -8.16
C GLY A 33 8.12 -7.37 -7.37
N GLY A 34 6.82 -7.36 -7.64
CA GLY A 34 5.86 -8.24 -6.96
C GLY A 34 5.25 -7.62 -5.70
N TRP A 35 5.44 -6.32 -5.48
CA TRP A 35 4.91 -5.64 -4.31
C TRP A 35 3.49 -5.14 -4.55
N ILE A 36 2.64 -5.34 -3.55
CA ILE A 36 1.33 -4.70 -3.47
C ILE A 36 1.52 -3.40 -2.66
N VAL A 37 1.21 -2.26 -3.26
CA VAL A 37 1.28 -0.97 -2.59
C VAL A 37 -0.06 -0.70 -1.90
N PHE A 38 -0.07 -0.71 -0.58
CA PHE A 38 -1.29 -0.46 0.21
C PHE A 38 -1.36 0.96 0.82
N GLN A 39 -0.24 1.68 0.86
CA GLN A 39 -0.18 3.07 1.26
C GLN A 39 0.77 3.82 0.35
N ARG A 40 0.42 5.07 -0.01
CA ARG A 40 1.32 5.95 -0.73
C ARG A 40 1.15 7.41 -0.32
N ARG A 41 2.28 8.12 -0.15
CA ARG A 41 2.39 9.57 -0.03
C ARG A 41 3.38 10.10 -1.07
N ALA A 42 2.89 10.82 -2.06
CA ALA A 42 3.66 11.33 -3.19
C ALA A 42 3.34 12.80 -3.49
N THR A 43 2.08 13.23 -3.40
CA THR A 43 1.66 14.58 -3.78
C THR A 43 1.30 15.46 -2.59
N GLY A 44 0.80 14.87 -1.50
CA GLY A 44 0.31 15.61 -0.34
C GLY A 44 -1.13 16.12 -0.46
N ASP A 45 -1.84 15.77 -1.54
CA ASP A 45 -3.19 16.29 -1.85
C ASP A 45 -4.31 15.63 -1.04
N VAL A 46 -4.03 14.48 -0.42
CA VAL A 46 -5.02 13.73 0.35
C VAL A 46 -4.76 13.91 1.84
N ASP A 47 -5.80 14.31 2.56
CA ASP A 47 -5.76 14.35 4.03
C ASP A 47 -5.76 12.93 4.62
N PHE A 48 -4.79 12.63 5.48
CA PHE A 48 -4.66 11.37 6.21
C PHE A 48 -5.16 11.48 7.67
N TYR A 49 -5.54 12.66 8.11
CA TYR A 49 -6.21 12.86 9.39
C TYR A 49 -7.70 12.51 9.23
N ARG A 50 -8.01 11.21 9.31
CA ARG A 50 -9.32 10.65 9.03
C ARG A 50 -9.86 9.83 10.19
N ASP A 51 -11.17 9.62 10.18
CA ASP A 51 -11.85 8.76 11.14
C ASP A 51 -11.58 7.26 10.89
N TRP A 52 -12.03 6.44 11.82
CA TRP A 52 -11.86 4.99 11.75
C TRP A 52 -12.52 4.38 10.52
N MET A 53 -13.72 4.83 10.16
CA MET A 53 -14.48 4.31 9.02
C MET A 53 -13.71 4.51 7.71
N SER A 54 -13.08 5.68 7.54
CA SER A 54 -12.21 5.96 6.39
C SER A 54 -11.02 5.00 6.34
N TYR A 55 -10.34 4.75 7.48
CA TYR A 55 -9.22 3.81 7.52
C TYR A 55 -9.65 2.37 7.30
N ARG A 56 -10.85 1.98 7.76
CA ARG A 56 -11.41 0.65 7.51
C ARG A 56 -11.64 0.42 6.03
N GLU A 57 -12.31 1.37 5.36
CA GLU A 57 -12.75 1.23 3.96
C GLU A 57 -11.64 1.52 2.94
N GLY A 58 -10.76 2.47 3.27
CA GLY A 58 -9.75 3.02 2.38
C GLY A 58 -10.15 4.40 1.82
N PHE A 59 -9.16 5.17 1.39
CA PHE A 59 -9.37 6.53 0.84
C PHE A 59 -8.23 6.96 -0.09
N GLY A 60 -8.48 8.00 -0.87
CA GLY A 60 -7.49 8.58 -1.79
C GLY A 60 -7.58 8.03 -3.21
N SER A 61 -6.49 8.16 -3.98
CA SER A 61 -6.40 7.72 -5.37
C SER A 61 -5.14 6.91 -5.63
N LEU A 62 -5.27 5.80 -6.36
CA LEU A 62 -4.14 4.96 -6.77
C LEU A 62 -3.15 5.68 -7.71
N THR A 63 -3.54 6.82 -8.28
CA THR A 63 -2.65 7.68 -9.09
C THR A 63 -1.83 8.66 -8.26
N GLY A 64 -2.15 8.84 -6.98
CA GLY A 64 -1.49 9.79 -6.09
C GLY A 64 -1.37 9.22 -4.67
N ASP A 65 -1.94 9.94 -3.71
CA ASP A 65 -1.92 9.55 -2.30
C ASP A 65 -3.13 8.67 -1.94
N PHE A 66 -2.90 7.57 -1.23
CA PHE A 66 -3.99 6.68 -0.81
C PHE A 66 -3.65 5.79 0.39
N TRP A 67 -4.72 5.27 0.99
CA TRP A 67 -4.74 4.16 1.93
C TRP A 67 -5.68 3.07 1.40
N MET A 68 -5.21 1.83 1.28
CA MET A 68 -5.97 0.72 0.70
C MET A 68 -7.22 0.35 1.53
N GLY A 69 -7.20 0.58 2.84
CA GLY A 69 -8.26 0.16 3.76
C GLY A 69 -7.86 -1.06 4.60
N ASN A 70 -8.13 -0.99 5.90
CA ASN A 70 -7.75 -2.03 6.86
C ASN A 70 -8.48 -3.35 6.59
N GLU A 71 -9.75 -3.31 6.19
CA GLU A 71 -10.50 -4.55 5.90
C GLU A 71 -9.86 -5.32 4.73
N ALA A 72 -9.46 -4.61 3.68
CA ALA A 72 -8.77 -5.21 2.55
C ALA A 72 -7.36 -5.71 2.93
N LEU A 73 -6.63 -4.95 3.76
CA LEU A 73 -5.30 -5.32 4.20
C LEU A 73 -5.31 -6.53 5.16
N TYR A 74 -6.36 -6.66 5.98
CA TYR A 74 -6.59 -7.83 6.83
C TYR A 74 -6.85 -9.04 5.96
N ASN A 75 -7.83 -8.96 5.05
CA ASN A 75 -8.17 -10.06 4.13
C ASN A 75 -6.97 -10.51 3.28
N LEU A 76 -6.05 -9.60 2.96
CA LEU A 76 -4.81 -9.92 2.26
C LEU A 76 -3.82 -10.67 3.17
N THR A 77 -3.50 -10.11 4.34
CA THR A 77 -2.40 -10.58 5.20
C THR A 77 -2.78 -11.71 6.17
N ASP A 78 -4.07 -12.02 6.31
CA ASP A 78 -4.55 -13.08 7.20
C ASP A 78 -4.26 -14.49 6.67
N LYS A 79 -4.20 -14.66 5.33
CA LYS A 79 -4.19 -15.98 4.68
C LYS A 79 -2.82 -16.49 4.30
N ASP A 80 -1.94 -15.60 3.87
CA ASP A 80 -0.59 -15.93 3.43
C ASP A 80 0.43 -15.05 4.16
N PRO A 81 1.67 -15.53 4.36
CA PRO A 81 2.73 -14.71 4.92
C PRO A 81 3.17 -13.65 3.90
N TYR A 82 3.19 -12.39 4.34
CA TYR A 82 3.71 -11.27 3.57
C TYR A 82 4.91 -10.65 4.27
N GLU A 83 5.89 -10.20 3.49
CA GLU A 83 6.88 -9.26 3.97
C GLU A 83 6.40 -7.81 3.78
N LEU A 84 6.85 -6.92 4.67
CA LEU A 84 6.60 -5.48 4.56
C LEU A 84 7.89 -4.77 4.17
N ARG A 85 7.77 -3.90 3.17
CA ARG A 85 8.80 -2.93 2.79
C ARG A 85 8.24 -1.52 2.93
N ILE A 86 9.02 -0.65 3.58
CA ILE A 86 8.71 0.77 3.71
C ILE A 86 9.80 1.54 2.99
N ASP A 87 9.46 2.26 1.93
CA ASP A 87 10.35 3.17 1.21
C ASP A 87 10.04 4.63 1.59
N ILE A 88 11.06 5.39 1.98
CA ILE A 88 10.95 6.80 2.36
C ILE A 88 11.91 7.60 1.50
N ARG A 89 11.39 8.64 0.83
CA ARG A 89 12.19 9.68 0.17
C ARG A 89 12.09 10.96 0.98
N ILE A 90 13.24 11.50 1.40
CA ILE A 90 13.31 12.80 2.09
C ILE A 90 13.62 13.93 1.12
N ASN A 91 13.37 15.18 1.54
CA ASN A 91 13.49 16.37 0.68
C ASN A 91 14.89 16.58 0.07
N SER A 92 15.95 16.04 0.69
CA SER A 92 17.31 16.07 0.13
C SER A 92 17.49 15.14 -1.08
N GLY A 93 16.45 14.38 -1.45
CA GLY A 93 16.50 13.37 -2.52
C GLY A 93 17.05 12.02 -2.07
N GLN A 94 17.45 11.89 -0.80
CA GLN A 94 17.88 10.61 -0.24
C GLN A 94 16.68 9.67 -0.09
N GLU A 95 16.90 8.41 -0.47
CA GLU A 95 15.95 7.32 -0.36
C GLU A 95 16.49 6.30 0.65
N VAL A 96 15.63 5.90 1.58
CA VAL A 96 15.92 4.87 2.58
C VAL A 96 14.77 3.88 2.63
N PHE A 97 15.07 2.64 3.01
CA PHE A 97 14.03 1.62 3.16
C PHE A 97 14.24 0.77 4.41
N ALA A 98 13.14 0.20 4.90
CA ALA A 98 13.13 -0.84 5.94
C ALA A 98 12.36 -2.07 5.44
N ARG A 99 12.79 -3.27 5.85
CA ARG A 99 12.12 -4.53 5.54
C ARG A 99 11.82 -5.30 6.81
N TYR A 100 10.65 -5.91 6.85
CA TYR A 100 10.17 -6.79 7.91
C TYR A 100 9.73 -8.10 7.27
N SER A 101 10.22 -9.21 7.79
CA SER A 101 9.99 -10.54 7.19
C SER A 101 8.57 -11.08 7.39
N ASP A 102 7.82 -10.52 8.34
CA ASP A 102 6.47 -10.93 8.67
C ASP A 102 5.62 -9.68 8.93
N PHE A 103 4.53 -9.56 8.17
CA PHE A 103 3.57 -8.50 8.30
C PHE A 103 2.15 -9.05 8.20
N ARG A 104 1.40 -8.80 9.28
CA ARG A 104 -0.01 -9.11 9.39
C ARG A 104 -0.70 -8.03 10.21
N ILE A 105 -1.94 -7.74 9.83
CA ILE A 105 -2.84 -7.00 10.70
C ILE A 105 -3.96 -7.93 11.16
N GLU A 106 -4.55 -7.62 12.31
CA GLU A 106 -5.67 -8.38 12.84
C GLU A 106 -7.02 -7.82 12.38
N SER A 107 -8.09 -8.57 12.63
CA SER A 107 -9.45 -8.15 12.34
C SER A 107 -9.87 -6.95 13.18
N GLU A 108 -10.91 -6.24 12.74
CA GLU A 108 -11.48 -5.10 13.48
C GLU A 108 -11.93 -5.45 14.91
N SER A 109 -12.27 -6.71 15.18
CA SER A 109 -12.64 -7.18 16.53
C SER A 109 -11.49 -7.13 17.55
N ASN A 110 -10.25 -7.08 17.07
CA ASN A 110 -9.04 -7.09 17.89
C ASN A 110 -8.33 -5.72 17.92
N LYS A 111 -9.08 -4.65 17.60
CA LYS A 111 -8.60 -3.26 17.61
C LYS A 111 -8.35 -2.71 19.02
#